data_AF-A0AAD0NPW6-F1
#
_entry.id   AF-A0AAD0NPW6-F1
#
_cell.length_a   1.000
_cell.length_b   1.000
_cell.length_c   1.000
_cell.angle_alpha   90.00
_cell.angle_beta   90.00
_cell.angle_gamma   90.00
#
_symmetry.space_group_name_H-M   'P 1'
#
loop_
_entity.id
_entity.type
_entity.pdbx_description
1 polymer ?
#
loop_
_entity_poly.entity_id
_entity_poly.type
_entity_poly.pdbx_seq_one_letter_code
_entity_poly.pdbx_strand_id
1 'polypeptide(L)'
;MTDDITVCTNTGLALLPAGGQTVYRLAKPSYGVLNPPARGVSSSEDRVGWNRFDLPGEQTIYCASSAEGAYGELLGALKVGGPYRAQEYLDDPGADDLYALIARDWNDLGVRPPGVVDIHWLYAHRLYTVALPASGWFVEIEYARTITYLASHIPLPLWERGVDEITVAQTRSGDRHLTTELAATLAAAPLAGGLRALGIHYYSKHGTQWSCWAVWLRAGVASALDASPGQPVAPPADNAALAAVLDIYNLTAR
;
A
#
# COMPACT_ATOMS: atom_id res chain seq x y z
N MET A 1 -0.33 -12.53 16.93
CA MET A 1 -0.94 -13.83 16.57
C MET A 1 -0.35 -14.19 15.22
N THR A 2 0.32 -15.32 15.10
CA THR A 2 0.69 -15.86 13.79
C THR A 2 -0.62 -16.28 13.13
N ASP A 3 -1.09 -15.51 12.15
CA ASP A 3 -2.28 -15.89 11.39
C ASP A 3 -2.00 -17.25 10.73
N ASP A 4 -2.89 -18.23 10.95
CA ASP A 4 -2.67 -19.61 10.49
C ASP A 4 -2.67 -19.65 8.95
N ILE A 5 -1.47 -19.70 8.38
CA ILE A 5 -1.25 -19.85 6.94
C ILE A 5 -1.73 -21.24 6.51
N THR A 6 -2.65 -21.27 5.56
CA THR A 6 -3.07 -22.49 4.86
C THR A 6 -2.37 -22.59 3.51
N VAL A 7 -1.89 -23.77 3.13
CA VAL A 7 -1.27 -23.98 1.82
C VAL A 7 -2.31 -24.48 0.83
N CYS A 8 -2.48 -23.77 -0.28
CA CYS A 8 -3.35 -24.20 -1.38
C CYS A 8 -2.83 -25.50 -2.00
N THR A 9 -3.65 -26.54 -2.05
CA THR A 9 -3.25 -27.84 -2.66
C THR A 9 -3.04 -27.74 -4.17
N ASN A 10 -3.71 -26.82 -4.84
CA ASN A 10 -3.69 -26.71 -6.32
C ASN A 10 -2.46 -25.94 -6.82
N THR A 11 -2.07 -24.90 -6.10
CA THR A 11 -1.04 -23.94 -6.55
C THR A 11 0.15 -23.87 -5.61
N GLY A 12 0.05 -24.42 -4.39
CA GLY A 12 1.05 -24.24 -3.34
C GLY A 12 1.07 -22.85 -2.71
N LEU A 13 0.20 -21.93 -3.13
CA LEU A 13 0.11 -20.57 -2.58
C LEU A 13 -0.14 -20.59 -1.07
N ALA A 14 0.47 -19.65 -0.36
CA ALA A 14 0.16 -19.39 1.05
C ALA A 14 -1.10 -18.52 1.13
N LEU A 15 -2.09 -19.01 1.87
CA LEU A 15 -3.40 -18.39 2.00
C LEU A 15 -3.67 -18.00 3.44
N LEU A 16 -4.21 -16.80 3.62
CA LEU A 16 -4.74 -16.30 4.87
C LEU A 16 -6.26 -16.25 4.79
N PRO A 17 -6.98 -16.81 5.78
CA PRO A 17 -8.44 -16.80 5.76
C PRO A 17 -8.97 -15.37 5.95
N ALA A 18 -10.00 -15.03 5.18
CA ALA A 18 -10.90 -13.95 5.56
C ALA A 18 -11.83 -14.49 6.65
N GLY A 19 -11.89 -13.80 7.79
CA GLY A 19 -12.62 -14.22 8.98
C GLY A 19 -13.42 -13.08 9.60
N GLY A 20 -13.83 -12.08 8.82
CA GLY A 20 -14.53 -10.91 9.35
C GLY A 20 -13.63 -9.94 10.10
N GLN A 21 -12.30 -10.05 9.97
CA GLN A 21 -11.37 -9.21 10.68
C GLN A 21 -11.53 -7.74 10.31
N THR A 22 -11.36 -6.89 11.29
CA THR A 22 -11.47 -5.44 11.14
C THR A 22 -10.13 -4.86 10.69
N VAL A 23 -10.16 -4.07 9.61
CA VAL A 23 -9.02 -3.36 9.04
C VAL A 23 -9.34 -1.88 8.85
N TYR A 24 -8.30 -1.06 8.62
CA TYR A 24 -8.39 0.39 8.58
C TYR A 24 -8.04 0.93 7.20
N ARG A 25 -8.86 1.82 6.66
CA ARG A 25 -8.65 2.45 5.36
C ARG A 25 -8.70 3.96 5.52
N LEU A 26 -7.66 4.65 5.04
CA LEU A 26 -7.63 6.11 4.99
C LEU A 26 -7.88 6.55 3.55
N ALA A 27 -8.99 7.25 3.31
CA ALA A 27 -9.39 7.65 1.95
C ALA A 27 -10.21 8.95 1.95
N LYS A 28 -10.24 9.64 0.82
CA LYS A 28 -11.13 10.79 0.62
C LYS A 28 -12.58 10.33 0.48
N PRO A 29 -13.56 11.02 1.09
CA PRO A 29 -14.97 10.64 1.03
C PRO A 29 -15.60 10.80 -0.36
N SER A 30 -15.00 11.60 -1.24
CA SER A 30 -15.51 11.90 -2.60
C SER A 30 -15.78 10.68 -3.46
N TYR A 31 -15.08 9.57 -3.19
CA TYR A 31 -15.24 8.31 -3.93
C TYR A 31 -16.06 7.27 -3.15
N GLY A 32 -16.46 7.56 -1.91
CA GLY A 32 -17.00 6.56 -0.99
C GLY A 32 -15.94 5.57 -0.49
N VAL A 33 -16.25 4.87 0.60
CA VAL A 33 -15.29 3.96 1.26
C VAL A 33 -14.92 2.75 0.39
N LEU A 34 -15.87 2.22 -0.38
CA LEU A 34 -15.75 1.02 -1.21
C LEU A 34 -15.90 1.29 -2.72
N ASN A 35 -15.61 2.50 -3.20
CA ASN A 35 -15.76 2.82 -4.64
C ASN A 35 -14.54 3.58 -5.19
N PRO A 36 -13.33 2.99 -5.12
CA PRO A 36 -12.15 3.52 -5.80
C PRO A 36 -12.35 3.49 -7.34
N PRO A 37 -11.56 4.25 -8.12
CA PRO A 37 -11.66 4.19 -9.58
C PRO A 37 -11.35 2.78 -10.08
N ALA A 38 -12.14 2.30 -11.04
CA ALA A 38 -11.82 1.10 -11.79
C ALA A 38 -10.62 1.37 -12.71
N ARG A 39 -9.72 0.40 -12.83
CA ARG A 39 -8.61 0.49 -13.78
C ARG A 39 -9.06 0.08 -15.17
N GLY A 40 -8.45 0.64 -16.22
CA GLY A 40 -8.76 0.16 -17.55
C GLY A 40 -8.17 -1.22 -17.80
N VAL A 41 -8.65 -1.83 -18.88
CA VAL A 41 -8.35 -3.23 -19.26
C VAL A 41 -7.26 -3.33 -20.31
N SER A 42 -6.83 -2.19 -20.87
CA SER A 42 -5.86 -2.18 -21.96
C SER A 42 -4.45 -2.48 -21.45
N SER A 43 -3.75 -3.40 -22.10
CA SER A 43 -2.33 -3.66 -21.83
C SER A 43 -1.44 -2.45 -22.17
N SER A 44 -1.92 -1.50 -22.98
CA SER A 44 -1.23 -0.26 -23.32
C SER A 44 -1.48 0.89 -22.33
N GLU A 45 -2.33 0.70 -21.32
CA GLU A 45 -2.58 1.74 -20.32
C GLU A 45 -1.35 1.95 -19.45
N ASP A 46 -0.99 3.22 -19.26
CA ASP A 46 0.07 3.59 -18.34
C ASP A 46 -0.34 3.32 -16.88
N ARG A 47 0.44 2.49 -16.20
CA ARG A 47 0.22 2.09 -14.80
C ARG A 47 0.84 3.05 -13.79
N VAL A 48 1.43 4.17 -14.22
CA VAL A 48 1.99 5.19 -13.29
C VAL A 48 0.96 5.66 -12.26
N GLY A 49 -0.31 5.81 -12.66
CA GLY A 49 -1.41 6.20 -11.76
C GLY A 49 -2.02 5.06 -10.93
N TRP A 50 -1.50 3.84 -11.06
CA TRP A 50 -2.02 2.66 -10.37
C TRP A 50 -1.38 2.50 -8.98
N ASN A 51 -2.08 1.80 -8.09
CA ASN A 51 -1.50 1.31 -6.86
C ASN A 51 -0.88 -0.08 -7.08
N ARG A 52 -0.04 -0.50 -6.13
CA ARG A 52 0.86 -1.65 -6.26
C ARG A 52 0.16 -2.94 -6.72
N PHE A 53 -1.04 -3.20 -6.20
CA PHE A 53 -1.75 -4.47 -6.39
C PHE A 53 -3.11 -4.27 -7.07
N ASP A 54 -3.22 -3.21 -7.87
CA ASP A 54 -4.40 -2.99 -8.69
C ASP A 54 -4.46 -4.02 -9.82
N LEU A 55 -5.69 -4.35 -10.23
CA LEU A 55 -5.93 -5.28 -11.34
C LEU A 55 -6.59 -4.54 -12.51
N PRO A 56 -6.25 -4.89 -13.77
CA PRO A 56 -6.96 -4.38 -14.93
C PRO A 56 -8.47 -4.69 -14.86
N GLY A 57 -9.30 -3.68 -15.15
CA GLY A 57 -10.76 -3.82 -15.17
C GLY A 57 -11.45 -3.87 -13.80
N GLU A 58 -10.69 -3.86 -12.71
CA GLU A 58 -11.22 -4.04 -11.35
C GLU A 58 -11.02 -2.78 -10.50
N GLN A 59 -11.75 -2.73 -9.39
CA GLN A 59 -11.56 -1.76 -8.31
C GLN A 59 -10.79 -2.42 -7.17
N THR A 60 -9.83 -1.71 -6.57
CA THR A 60 -9.05 -2.21 -5.43
C THR A 60 -9.06 -1.25 -4.27
N ILE A 61 -9.38 -1.74 -3.07
CA ILE A 61 -9.19 -0.98 -1.83
C ILE A 61 -7.94 -1.47 -1.11
N TYR A 62 -7.29 -0.53 -0.43
CA TYR A 62 -6.14 -0.78 0.43
C TYR A 62 -6.53 -0.50 1.86
N CYS A 63 -6.19 -1.43 2.74
CA CYS A 63 -6.43 -1.37 4.17
C CYS A 63 -5.18 -1.78 4.94
N ALA A 64 -5.05 -1.32 6.18
CA ALA A 64 -4.00 -1.68 7.10
C ALA A 64 -4.57 -2.34 8.36
N SER A 65 -3.72 -3.03 9.10
CA SER A 65 -4.06 -3.75 10.33
C SER A 65 -4.37 -2.82 11.50
N SER A 66 -3.94 -1.56 11.41
CA SER A 66 -4.16 -0.53 12.42
C SER A 66 -4.38 0.83 11.79
N ALA A 67 -4.96 1.76 12.54
CA ALA A 67 -5.06 3.17 12.16
C ALA A 67 -3.67 3.77 11.88
N GLU A 68 -2.68 3.42 12.71
CA GLU A 68 -1.27 3.81 12.53
C GLU A 68 -0.74 3.33 11.19
N GLY A 69 -0.96 2.07 10.82
CA GLY A 69 -0.54 1.55 9.51
C GLY A 69 -1.22 2.26 8.33
N ALA A 70 -2.49 2.64 8.47
CA ALA A 70 -3.21 3.38 7.43
C ALA A 70 -2.63 4.79 7.21
N TYR A 71 -2.27 5.50 8.29
CA TYR A 71 -1.53 6.76 8.20
C TYR A 71 -0.11 6.54 7.66
N GLY A 72 0.57 5.47 8.11
CA GLY A 72 1.92 5.10 7.70
C GLY A 72 2.03 4.86 6.19
N GLU A 73 1.06 4.19 5.58
CA GLU A 73 1.02 3.98 4.12
C GLU A 73 0.78 5.30 3.37
N LEU A 74 -0.09 6.19 3.86
CA LEU A 74 -0.38 7.46 3.21
C LEU A 74 0.82 8.42 3.28
N LEU A 75 1.42 8.55 4.47
CA LEU A 75 2.49 9.53 4.74
C LEU A 75 3.87 9.02 4.33
N GLY A 76 4.01 7.73 4.00
CA GLY A 76 5.30 7.11 3.72
C GLY A 76 6.04 7.70 2.50
N ALA A 77 5.34 8.38 1.59
CA ALA A 77 5.93 9.11 0.47
C ALA A 77 6.52 10.47 0.86
N LEU A 78 6.18 11.01 2.04
CA LEU A 78 6.64 12.31 2.52
C LEU A 78 7.89 12.22 3.40
N LYS A 79 8.37 11.00 3.67
CA LYS A 79 9.61 10.78 4.43
C LYS A 79 10.76 11.52 3.76
N VAL A 80 11.47 12.29 4.57
CA VAL A 80 12.74 12.88 4.16
C VAL A 80 13.80 11.79 4.20
N GLY A 81 14.69 11.77 3.22
CA GLY A 81 15.84 10.86 3.23
C GLY A 81 16.76 11.11 4.42
N GLY A 82 17.79 10.28 4.56
CA GLY A 82 18.84 10.55 5.54
C GLY A 82 19.49 11.92 5.29
N PRO A 83 20.17 12.50 6.30
CA PRO A 83 20.86 13.77 6.09
C PRO A 83 21.94 13.59 5.02
N TYR A 84 21.73 14.21 3.87
CA TYR A 84 22.74 14.31 2.82
C TYR A 84 23.66 15.47 3.16
N ARG A 85 24.97 15.22 3.19
CA ARG A 85 25.96 16.27 3.39
C ARG A 85 25.87 17.22 2.20
N ALA A 86 25.53 18.47 2.44
CA ALA A 86 25.40 19.46 1.37
C ALA A 86 26.70 19.63 0.55
N GLN A 87 27.85 19.40 1.19
CA GLN A 87 29.20 19.44 0.59
C GLN A 87 29.39 18.44 -0.56
N GLU A 88 28.57 17.39 -0.63
CA GLU A 88 28.63 16.38 -1.71
C GLU A 88 27.92 16.85 -2.98
N TYR A 89 27.13 17.93 -2.90
CA TYR A 89 26.25 18.40 -3.97
C TYR A 89 26.43 19.87 -4.32
N LEU A 90 27.05 20.67 -3.44
CA LEU A 90 27.16 22.12 -3.53
C LEU A 90 28.60 22.57 -3.19
N ASP A 91 29.09 23.60 -3.89
CA ASP A 91 30.47 24.07 -3.76
C ASP A 91 30.74 24.89 -2.49
N ASP A 92 29.73 25.56 -1.91
CA ASP A 92 29.85 26.36 -0.68
C ASP A 92 28.56 26.36 0.17
N PRO A 93 28.19 25.22 0.79
CA PRO A 93 26.93 25.09 1.51
C PRO A 93 26.98 25.58 2.97
N GLY A 94 28.14 26.01 3.46
CA GLY A 94 28.34 26.27 4.89
C GLY A 94 28.21 25.00 5.75
N ALA A 95 27.62 25.13 6.95
CA ALA A 95 27.50 24.06 7.94
C ALA A 95 26.17 23.28 7.89
N ASP A 96 25.21 23.73 7.10
CA ASP A 96 23.88 23.13 7.01
C ASP A 96 23.92 21.84 6.17
N ASP A 97 23.01 20.90 6.46
CA ASP A 97 22.77 19.75 5.59
C ASP A 97 21.92 20.14 4.36
N LEU A 98 21.89 19.27 3.35
CA LEU A 98 21.22 19.57 2.08
C LEU A 98 19.72 19.86 2.26
N TYR A 99 19.04 19.15 3.18
CA TYR A 99 17.61 19.33 3.38
C TYR A 99 17.29 20.60 4.16
N ALA A 100 18.15 21.02 5.08
CA ALA A 100 18.03 22.32 5.75
C ALA A 100 18.13 23.48 4.74
N LEU A 101 19.04 23.40 3.77
CA LEU A 101 19.15 24.36 2.68
C LEU A 101 17.89 24.35 1.78
N ILE A 102 17.46 23.18 1.33
CA ILE A 102 16.22 23.04 0.52
C ILE A 102 15.01 23.60 1.29
N ALA A 103 14.89 23.30 2.58
CA ALA A 103 13.77 23.76 3.39
C ALA A 103 13.75 25.29 3.53
N ARG A 104 14.93 25.93 3.64
CA ARG A 104 15.06 27.40 3.65
C ARG A 104 14.60 27.99 2.33
N ASP A 105 15.15 27.51 1.20
CA ASP A 105 14.80 28.01 -0.13
C ASP A 105 13.30 27.88 -0.41
N TRP A 106 12.71 26.73 -0.07
CA TRP A 106 11.29 26.50 -0.27
C TRP A 106 10.44 27.41 0.62
N ASN A 107 10.83 27.61 1.88
CA ASN A 107 10.14 28.53 2.77
C ASN A 107 10.20 29.98 2.27
N ASP A 108 11.35 30.42 1.74
CA ASP A 108 11.52 31.75 1.13
C ASP A 108 10.65 31.92 -0.13
N LEU A 109 10.39 30.84 -0.86
CA LEU A 109 9.46 30.78 -1.99
C LEU A 109 7.99 30.61 -1.56
N GLY A 110 7.69 30.52 -0.27
CA GLY A 110 6.34 30.24 0.25
C GLY A 110 5.84 28.82 -0.06
N VAL A 111 6.74 27.90 -0.39
CA VAL A 111 6.47 26.50 -0.68
C VAL A 111 6.72 25.66 0.58
N ARG A 112 5.86 24.67 0.82
CA ARG A 112 5.93 23.80 2.00
C ARG A 112 7.19 22.93 1.97
N PRO A 113 8.11 23.05 2.94
CA PRO A 113 9.38 22.32 2.91
C PRO A 113 9.19 20.79 3.06
N PRO A 114 10.19 19.99 2.64
CA PRO A 114 10.20 18.54 2.86
C PRO A 114 10.00 18.18 4.34
N GLY A 115 9.31 17.07 4.61
CA GLY A 115 9.06 16.60 5.97
C GLY A 115 7.93 17.33 6.71
N VAL A 116 7.29 18.33 6.09
CA VAL A 116 6.11 19.00 6.64
C VAL A 116 4.85 18.49 5.94
N VAL A 117 3.91 18.00 6.73
CA VAL A 117 2.58 17.55 6.31
C VAL A 117 1.61 18.72 6.42
N ASP A 118 0.85 18.95 5.35
CA ASP A 118 -0.29 19.87 5.37
C ASP A 118 -1.47 19.18 6.05
N ILE A 119 -1.82 19.68 7.23
CA ILE A 119 -2.88 19.08 8.03
C ILE A 119 -4.26 19.27 7.39
N HIS A 120 -4.47 20.34 6.62
CA HIS A 120 -5.73 20.57 5.91
C HIS A 120 -5.91 19.58 4.77
N TRP A 121 -4.82 19.21 4.09
CA TRP A 121 -4.83 18.09 3.13
C TRP A 121 -5.22 16.76 3.80
N LEU A 122 -4.77 16.51 5.03
CA LEU A 122 -5.18 15.33 5.79
C LEU A 122 -6.66 15.39 6.20
N TYR A 123 -7.21 16.56 6.53
CA TYR A 123 -8.64 16.71 6.87
C TYR A 123 -9.59 16.39 5.71
N ALA A 124 -9.11 16.42 4.46
CA ALA A 124 -9.87 15.94 3.32
C ALA A 124 -10.07 14.41 3.32
N HIS A 125 -9.37 13.67 4.18
CA HIS A 125 -9.49 12.23 4.33
C HIS A 125 -10.38 11.86 5.52
N ARG A 126 -10.88 10.63 5.47
CA ARG A 126 -11.54 9.98 6.60
C ARG A 126 -10.89 8.64 6.87
N LEU A 127 -10.78 8.31 8.16
CA LEU A 127 -10.35 7.01 8.62
C LEU A 127 -11.58 6.10 8.75
N TYR A 128 -11.63 5.07 7.92
CA TYR A 128 -12.69 4.07 7.91
C TYR A 128 -12.21 2.80 8.61
N THR A 129 -13.09 2.23 9.40
CA THR A 129 -13.05 0.83 9.81
C THR A 129 -13.81 0.00 8.78
N VAL A 130 -13.22 -1.09 8.30
CA VAL A 130 -13.78 -2.01 7.32
C VAL A 130 -13.69 -3.44 7.87
N ALA A 131 -14.81 -4.16 7.93
CA ALA A 131 -14.81 -5.59 8.17
C ALA A 131 -14.59 -6.31 6.83
N LEU A 132 -13.54 -7.14 6.77
CA LEU A 132 -13.28 -8.01 5.63
C LEU A 132 -14.37 -9.10 5.52
N PRO A 133 -14.49 -9.80 4.37
CA PRO A 133 -15.50 -10.84 4.22
C PRO A 133 -15.37 -11.92 5.30
N ALA A 134 -16.49 -12.51 5.72
CA ALA A 134 -16.52 -13.54 6.76
C ALA A 134 -15.88 -14.88 6.34
N SER A 135 -15.63 -15.05 5.04
CA SER A 135 -15.02 -16.26 4.46
C SER A 135 -14.29 -15.94 3.16
N GLY A 136 -13.38 -16.82 2.75
CA GLY A 136 -12.56 -16.70 1.55
C GLY A 136 -11.09 -16.58 1.90
N TRP A 137 -10.26 -16.27 0.90
CA TRP A 137 -8.80 -16.34 1.04
C TRP A 137 -8.11 -15.11 0.46
N PHE A 138 -7.17 -14.56 1.24
CA PHE A 138 -6.16 -13.64 0.75
C PHE A 138 -4.87 -14.41 0.48
N VAL A 139 -4.13 -14.03 -0.55
CA VAL A 139 -2.78 -14.58 -0.78
C VAL A 139 -1.79 -13.83 0.10
N GLU A 140 -1.03 -14.53 0.94
CA GLU A 140 0.15 -13.97 1.60
C GLU A 140 1.28 -13.90 0.57
N ILE A 141 1.57 -12.70 0.06
CA ILE A 141 2.49 -12.53 -1.07
C ILE A 141 3.95 -12.77 -0.69
N GLU A 142 4.33 -12.54 0.57
CA GLU A 142 5.72 -12.60 1.00
C GLU A 142 6.14 -13.98 1.52
N TYR A 143 5.21 -14.93 1.61
CA TYR A 143 5.53 -16.29 2.04
C TYR A 143 6.41 -16.99 1.00
N ALA A 144 7.39 -17.77 1.45
CA ALA A 144 8.34 -18.47 0.56
C ALA A 144 7.64 -19.29 -0.53
N ARG A 145 6.52 -19.95 -0.20
CA ARG A 145 5.74 -20.73 -1.18
C ARG A 145 5.09 -19.86 -2.26
N THR A 146 4.58 -18.68 -1.89
CA THR A 146 4.01 -17.73 -2.84
C THR A 146 5.10 -17.15 -3.74
N ILE A 147 6.27 -16.85 -3.18
CA ILE A 147 7.45 -16.43 -3.98
C ILE A 147 7.86 -17.52 -4.96
N THR A 148 7.92 -18.79 -4.55
CA THR A 148 8.20 -19.93 -5.46
C THR A 148 7.14 -20.06 -6.56
N TYR A 149 5.86 -19.86 -6.23
CA TYR A 149 4.81 -19.85 -7.24
C TYR A 149 5.02 -18.73 -8.26
N LEU A 150 5.26 -17.50 -7.80
CA LEU A 150 5.51 -16.36 -8.69
C LEU A 150 6.76 -16.56 -9.56
N ALA A 151 7.85 -17.09 -9.00
CA ALA A 151 9.08 -17.37 -9.74
C ALA A 151 8.90 -18.41 -10.85
N SER A 152 7.98 -19.38 -10.66
CA SER A 152 7.63 -20.36 -11.71
C SER A 152 6.56 -19.87 -12.67
N HIS A 153 5.95 -18.70 -12.43
CA HIS A 153 4.86 -18.12 -13.20
C HIS A 153 5.13 -16.64 -13.55
N ILE A 154 6.39 -16.29 -13.82
CA ILE A 154 6.74 -14.93 -14.24
C ILE A 154 6.02 -14.64 -15.57
N PRO A 155 5.13 -13.62 -15.62
CA PRO A 155 4.37 -13.32 -16.82
C PRO A 155 5.28 -12.72 -17.91
N LEU A 156 4.94 -12.99 -19.18
CA LEU A 156 5.73 -12.57 -20.35
C LEU A 156 6.11 -11.08 -20.34
N PRO A 157 5.23 -10.12 -20.01
CA PRO A 157 5.60 -8.70 -19.96
C PRO A 157 6.70 -8.37 -18.95
N LEU A 158 6.89 -9.18 -17.91
CA LEU A 158 7.98 -9.00 -16.95
C LEU A 158 9.28 -9.63 -17.45
N TRP A 159 9.20 -10.79 -18.09
CA TRP A 159 10.35 -11.39 -18.80
C TRP A 159 10.93 -10.45 -19.85
N GLU A 160 10.07 -9.84 -20.67
CA GLU A 160 10.48 -8.87 -21.70
C GLU A 160 11.14 -7.61 -21.12
N ARG A 161 10.86 -7.30 -19.86
CA ARG A 161 11.50 -6.21 -19.08
C ARG A 161 12.76 -6.66 -18.32
N GLY A 162 13.21 -7.89 -18.54
CA GLY A 162 14.42 -8.44 -17.91
C GLY A 162 14.23 -8.88 -16.46
N VAL A 163 12.98 -9.15 -16.03
CA VAL A 163 12.72 -9.73 -14.71
C VAL A 163 12.79 -11.25 -14.84
N ASP A 164 13.86 -11.85 -14.33
CA ASP A 164 14.13 -13.29 -14.36
C ASP A 164 14.11 -13.94 -12.96
N GLU A 165 14.08 -13.13 -11.90
CA GLU A 165 13.98 -13.56 -10.50
C GLU A 165 12.88 -12.81 -9.74
N ILE A 166 12.10 -13.55 -8.95
CA ILE A 166 11.13 -12.99 -8.00
C ILE A 166 11.57 -13.32 -6.57
N THR A 167 11.79 -12.27 -5.78
CA THR A 167 12.01 -12.33 -4.33
C THR A 167 11.02 -11.40 -3.61
N VAL A 168 11.09 -11.35 -2.28
CA VAL A 168 10.32 -10.38 -1.48
C VAL A 168 10.64 -8.92 -1.88
N ALA A 169 11.82 -8.64 -2.45
CA ALA A 169 12.14 -7.29 -2.91
C ALA A 169 11.19 -6.82 -4.02
N GLN A 170 10.87 -7.70 -4.98
CA GLN A 170 9.95 -7.41 -6.08
C GLN A 170 8.52 -7.15 -5.56
N THR A 171 8.07 -7.88 -4.53
CA THR A 171 6.72 -7.69 -3.96
C THR A 171 6.57 -6.35 -3.22
N ARG A 172 7.68 -5.77 -2.76
CA ARG A 172 7.73 -4.46 -2.09
C ARG A 172 8.11 -3.29 -3.00
N SER A 173 8.38 -3.57 -4.28
CA SER A 173 8.89 -2.60 -5.25
C SER A 173 7.99 -1.38 -5.43
N GLY A 174 8.62 -0.28 -5.86
CA GLY A 174 7.96 0.92 -6.35
C GLY A 174 7.45 0.80 -7.79
N ASP A 175 7.94 -0.17 -8.56
CA ASP A 175 7.53 -0.37 -9.96
C ASP A 175 6.09 -0.89 -10.02
N ARG A 176 5.17 -0.03 -10.49
CA ARG A 176 3.75 -0.35 -10.63
C ARG A 176 3.49 -1.39 -11.70
N HIS A 177 4.29 -1.42 -12.77
CA HIS A 177 4.13 -2.42 -13.80
C HIS A 177 4.50 -3.81 -13.26
N LEU A 178 5.63 -3.92 -12.57
CA LEU A 178 6.06 -5.15 -11.89
C LEU A 178 4.96 -5.67 -10.95
N THR A 179 4.53 -4.82 -10.02
CA THR A 179 3.70 -5.26 -8.90
C THR A 179 2.25 -5.56 -9.29
N THR A 180 1.71 -4.85 -10.27
CA THR A 180 0.37 -5.13 -10.82
C THR A 180 0.35 -6.40 -11.69
N GLU A 181 1.43 -6.70 -12.41
CA GLU A 181 1.58 -8.00 -13.09
C GLU A 181 1.65 -9.16 -12.09
N LEU A 182 2.42 -9.02 -11.00
CA LEU A 182 2.43 -10.04 -9.93
C LEU A 182 1.03 -10.21 -9.31
N ALA A 183 0.31 -9.11 -9.07
CA ALA A 183 -1.06 -9.16 -8.58
C ALA A 183 -2.00 -9.88 -9.55
N ALA A 184 -1.89 -9.60 -10.85
CA ALA A 184 -2.67 -10.27 -11.89
C ALA A 184 -2.39 -11.78 -11.96
N THR A 185 -1.12 -12.18 -11.87
CA THR A 185 -0.73 -13.60 -11.80
C THR A 185 -1.37 -14.31 -10.60
N LEU A 186 -1.35 -13.68 -9.42
CA LEU A 186 -1.99 -14.25 -8.22
C LEU A 186 -3.53 -14.25 -8.32
N ALA A 187 -4.11 -13.21 -8.92
CA ALA A 187 -5.55 -13.09 -9.13
C ALA A 187 -6.13 -14.14 -10.09
N ALA A 188 -5.31 -14.63 -11.02
CA ALA A 188 -5.66 -15.67 -11.99
C ALA A 188 -5.42 -17.09 -11.45
N ALA A 189 -4.61 -17.24 -10.39
CA ALA A 189 -4.28 -18.54 -9.82
C ALA A 189 -5.53 -19.24 -9.24
N PRO A 190 -5.87 -20.46 -9.68
CA PRO A 190 -7.03 -21.19 -9.17
C PRO A 190 -6.76 -21.71 -7.75
N LEU A 191 -7.65 -21.41 -6.81
CA LEU A 191 -7.59 -21.99 -5.48
C LEU A 191 -8.37 -23.33 -5.42
N ALA A 192 -8.29 -24.02 -4.29
CA ALA A 192 -9.07 -25.23 -4.04
C ALA A 192 -10.57 -24.97 -4.28
N GLY A 193 -11.26 -25.92 -4.91
CA GLY A 193 -12.68 -25.80 -5.24
C GLY A 193 -13.02 -24.80 -6.34
N GLY A 194 -12.03 -24.31 -7.10
CA GLY A 194 -12.24 -23.32 -8.17
C GLY A 194 -12.44 -21.89 -7.66
N LEU A 195 -12.22 -21.65 -6.37
CA LEU A 195 -12.28 -20.33 -5.78
C LEU A 195 -11.17 -19.41 -6.32
N ARG A 196 -11.39 -18.11 -6.21
CA ARG A 196 -10.38 -17.08 -6.48
C ARG A 196 -10.04 -16.34 -5.21
N ALA A 197 -8.79 -15.88 -5.09
CA ALA A 197 -8.40 -15.04 -3.99
C ALA A 197 -9.18 -13.72 -3.99
N LEU A 198 -9.56 -13.27 -2.79
CA LEU A 198 -10.22 -11.98 -2.52
C LEU A 198 -9.27 -10.79 -2.71
N GLY A 199 -7.97 -11.04 -2.60
CA GLY A 199 -6.95 -10.01 -2.55
C GLY A 199 -5.59 -10.56 -2.16
N ILE A 200 -4.70 -9.62 -1.83
CA ILE A 200 -3.35 -9.88 -1.34
C ILE A 200 -3.23 -9.34 0.08
N HIS A 201 -2.69 -10.15 0.98
CA HIS A 201 -2.10 -9.69 2.22
C HIS A 201 -0.59 -9.48 2.03
N TYR A 202 -0.07 -8.40 2.59
CA TYR A 202 1.33 -8.02 2.45
C TYR A 202 1.78 -7.17 3.66
N TYR A 203 3.09 -7.11 3.89
CA TYR A 203 3.63 -6.19 4.89
C TYR A 203 3.94 -4.84 4.27
N SER A 204 3.73 -3.77 5.04
CA SER A 204 4.08 -2.41 4.60
C SER A 204 5.56 -2.35 4.19
N LYS A 205 5.83 -1.69 3.05
CA LYS A 205 7.22 -1.41 2.64
C LYS A 205 7.92 -0.42 3.58
N HIS A 206 7.16 0.24 4.44
CA HIS A 206 7.65 1.26 5.36
C HIS A 206 7.95 0.70 6.76
N GLY A 207 7.62 -0.57 7.02
CA GLY A 207 7.89 -1.27 8.26
C GLY A 207 7.09 -2.57 8.33
N THR A 208 7.70 -3.65 8.84
CA THR A 208 7.06 -4.97 8.90
C THR A 208 6.07 -5.13 10.06
N GLN A 209 5.96 -4.13 10.93
CA GLN A 209 5.00 -4.11 12.02
C GLN A 209 3.55 -3.87 11.56
N TRP A 210 3.35 -3.43 10.31
CA TRP A 210 2.03 -3.22 9.74
C TRP A 210 1.76 -4.23 8.63
N SER A 211 0.77 -5.07 8.87
CA SER A 211 0.09 -5.86 7.84
C SER A 211 -0.90 -5.00 7.07
N CYS A 212 -1.00 -5.24 5.76
CA CYS A 212 -1.86 -4.54 4.83
C CYS A 212 -2.59 -5.52 3.91
N TRP A 213 -3.72 -5.07 3.37
CA TRP A 213 -4.56 -5.81 2.43
C TRP A 213 -4.82 -4.95 1.21
N ALA A 214 -4.61 -5.54 0.04
CA ALA A 214 -5.21 -5.08 -1.21
C ALA A 214 -6.41 -5.99 -1.49
N VAL A 215 -7.62 -5.45 -1.41
CA VAL A 215 -8.87 -6.20 -1.61
C VAL A 215 -9.43 -5.84 -2.98
N TRP A 216 -9.59 -6.85 -3.84
CA TRP A 216 -10.13 -6.68 -5.17
C TRP A 216 -11.66 -6.75 -5.11
N LEU A 217 -12.33 -5.64 -5.42
CA LEU A 217 -13.78 -5.47 -5.32
C LEU A 217 -14.53 -6.12 -6.49
N ARG A 218 -14.22 -7.39 -6.78
CA ARG A 218 -14.92 -8.18 -7.79
C ARG A 218 -16.37 -8.44 -7.37
N ALA A 219 -17.18 -8.93 -8.30
CA ALA A 219 -18.56 -9.34 -8.04
C ALA A 219 -18.67 -10.21 -6.77
N GLY A 220 -19.54 -9.80 -5.84
CA GLY A 220 -19.77 -10.47 -4.56
C GLY A 220 -18.83 -10.05 -3.41
N VAL A 221 -17.62 -9.56 -3.69
CA VAL A 221 -16.67 -9.13 -2.64
C VAL A 221 -17.10 -7.78 -2.06
N ALA A 222 -17.44 -6.80 -2.90
CA ALA A 222 -17.85 -5.47 -2.44
C ALA A 222 -19.08 -5.52 -1.52
N SER A 223 -20.05 -6.39 -1.81
CA SER A 223 -21.25 -6.61 -0.98
C SER A 223 -20.98 -7.39 0.31
N ALA A 224 -19.84 -8.08 0.41
CA ALA A 224 -19.46 -8.85 1.59
C ALA A 224 -18.58 -8.05 2.56
N LEU A 225 -18.19 -6.82 2.19
CA LEU A 225 -17.51 -5.88 3.06
C LEU A 225 -18.53 -5.04 3.82
N ASP A 226 -18.24 -4.78 5.09
CA ASP A 226 -18.96 -3.78 5.87
C ASP A 226 -18.01 -2.64 6.24
N ALA A 227 -18.44 -1.41 6.08
CA ALA A 227 -17.59 -0.25 6.29
C ALA A 227 -18.31 0.83 7.09
N SER A 228 -17.66 1.28 8.15
CA SER A 228 -18.11 2.42 8.95
C SER A 228 -18.28 3.68 8.08
N PRO A 229 -19.04 4.70 8.53
CA PRO A 229 -19.17 5.98 7.81
C PRO A 229 -17.85 6.79 7.73
N GLY A 230 -16.81 6.33 8.42
CA GLY A 230 -15.51 7.00 8.51
C GLY A 230 -15.50 8.16 9.50
N GLN A 231 -14.41 8.27 10.26
CA GLN A 231 -14.18 9.37 11.17
C GLN A 231 -13.32 10.45 10.48
N PRO A 232 -13.62 11.75 10.67
CA PRO A 232 -12.71 12.82 10.28
C PRO A 232 -11.33 12.61 10.91
N VAL A 233 -10.28 12.97 10.18
CA VAL A 233 -8.93 12.99 10.76
C VAL A 233 -8.86 14.11 11.80
N ALA A 234 -8.64 13.75 13.06
CA ALA A 234 -8.39 14.71 14.14
C ALA A 234 -6.93 15.20 14.13
N PRO A 235 -6.63 16.39 14.69
CA PRO A 235 -5.26 16.89 14.84
C PRO A 235 -4.37 15.90 15.60
N PRO A 236 -3.03 15.95 15.44
CA PRO A 236 -2.12 15.01 16.12
C PRO A 236 -2.27 14.98 17.65
N ALA A 237 -2.61 16.12 18.28
CA ALA A 237 -2.85 16.20 19.72
C ALA A 237 -4.00 15.29 20.21
N ASP A 238 -5.00 15.06 19.35
CA ASP A 238 -6.19 14.25 19.65
C ASP A 238 -6.20 12.92 18.87
N ASN A 239 -5.10 12.60 18.17
CA ASN A 239 -4.99 11.46 17.27
C ASN A 239 -3.63 10.76 17.45
N ALA A 240 -3.56 9.88 18.44
CA ALA A 240 -2.35 9.16 18.81
C ALA A 240 -1.74 8.36 17.64
N ALA A 241 -2.56 7.78 16.77
CA ALA A 241 -2.08 7.03 15.60
C ALA A 241 -1.37 7.95 14.58
N LEU A 242 -1.94 9.13 14.31
CA LEU A 242 -1.29 10.12 13.45
C LEU A 242 -0.01 10.67 14.11
N ALA A 243 -0.06 11.01 15.41
CA ALA A 243 1.10 11.48 16.15
C ALA A 243 2.25 10.47 16.12
N ALA A 244 1.96 9.18 16.33
CA ALA A 244 2.94 8.11 16.27
C ALA A 244 3.60 8.00 14.89
N VAL A 245 2.84 8.07 13.79
CA VAL A 245 3.41 8.02 12.45
C VAL A 245 4.27 9.25 12.14
N LEU A 246 3.83 10.44 12.56
CA LEU A 246 4.63 11.66 12.41
C LEU A 246 5.98 11.51 13.11
N ASP A 247 5.99 10.98 14.33
CA ASP A 247 7.22 10.68 15.08
C ASP A 247 8.10 9.63 14.37
N ILE A 248 7.54 8.46 14.03
CA ILE A 248 8.25 7.36 13.36
C ILE A 248 8.91 7.83 12.05
N TYR A 249 8.25 8.73 11.31
CA TYR A 249 8.75 9.22 10.02
C TYR A 249 9.53 10.53 10.11
N ASN A 250 9.73 11.07 11.32
CA ASN A 250 10.34 12.39 11.55
C ASN A 250 9.65 13.50 10.73
N LEU A 251 8.31 13.47 10.70
CA LEU A 251 7.48 14.46 10.03
C LEU A 251 6.87 15.43 11.04
N THR A 252 6.59 16.64 10.59
CA THR A 252 5.80 17.62 11.36
C THR A 252 4.50 17.92 10.62
N ALA A 253 3.45 18.34 11.34
CA ALA A 253 2.19 18.77 10.74
C ALA A 253 1.97 20.26 10.97
N ARG A 254 1.54 20.98 9.93
CA ARG A 254 1.20 22.41 9.97
C ARG A 254 -0.08 22.70 9.19
#